data_AF-A0A6B1E1W4-F1
#
_entry.id   AF-A0A6B1E1W4-F1
#
_cell.length_a   1.000
_cell.length_b   1.000
_cell.length_c   1.000
_cell.angle_alpha   90.00
_cell.angle_beta   90.00
_cell.angle_gamma   90.00
#
_symmetry.space_group_name_H-M   'P 1'
#
loop_
_entity.id
_entity.type
_entity.pdbx_description
1 polymer ?
#
loop_
_entity_poly.entity_id
_entity_poly.type
_entity_poly.pdbx_seq_one_letter_code
_entity_poly.pdbx_strand_id
1 'polypeptide(L)'
;GQPCLAHGDIGAGNILFQDGRVSGIIDWGFCGLGDPAQDLGALLASYGEAFAARVCRHFPALGGGLARARFYRRQYALLQALFALRDGDQAEFDDGIAAYR
;
A
#
# COMPACT_ATOMS: atom_id res chain seq x y z
N GLY A 1 -1.67 -15.54 -4.46
CA GLY A 1 -2.72 -15.50 -5.49
C GLY A 1 -2.08 -15.67 -6.85
N GLN A 2 -2.88 -15.94 -7.87
CA GLN A 2 -2.40 -15.83 -9.25
C GLN A 2 -2.01 -14.36 -9.53
N PRO A 3 -0.99 -14.11 -10.39
CA PRO A 3 -0.66 -12.76 -10.80
C PRO A 3 -1.86 -12.05 -11.43
N CYS A 4 -2.08 -10.81 -11.06
CA CYS A 4 -3.12 -9.95 -11.64
C CYS A 4 -2.60 -8.53 -11.79
N LEU A 5 -3.36 -7.67 -12.45
CA LEU A 5 -3.07 -6.25 -12.44
C LEU A 5 -3.15 -5.74 -11.00
N ALA A 6 -2.04 -5.18 -10.51
CA ALA A 6 -1.94 -4.47 -9.24
C ALA A 6 -1.72 -2.99 -9.52
N HIS A 7 -2.18 -2.14 -8.60
CA HIS A 7 -1.89 -0.71 -8.64
C HIS A 7 -0.41 -0.43 -8.37
N GLY A 8 0.18 -1.21 -7.45
CA GLY A 8 1.59 -1.14 -7.08
C GLY A 8 1.89 -0.11 -5.97
N ASP A 9 0.97 0.82 -5.72
CA ASP A 9 1.12 1.94 -4.77
C ASP A 9 -0.24 2.47 -4.27
N ILE A 10 -1.17 1.60 -3.87
CA ILE A 10 -2.50 2.02 -3.41
C ILE A 10 -2.50 2.46 -1.93
N GLY A 11 -1.64 3.42 -1.59
CA GLY A 11 -1.59 4.04 -0.26
C GLY A 11 -2.71 5.06 -0.02
N ALA A 12 -2.76 5.63 1.19
CA ALA A 12 -3.79 6.60 1.56
C ALA A 12 -3.83 7.84 0.65
N GLY A 13 -2.67 8.30 0.16
CA GLY A 13 -2.57 9.43 -0.76
C GLY A 13 -3.21 9.18 -2.14
N ASN A 14 -3.34 7.92 -2.54
CA ASN A 14 -3.80 7.53 -3.88
C ASN A 14 -5.28 7.13 -3.91
N ILE A 15 -6.01 7.27 -2.80
CA ILE A 15 -7.45 7.05 -2.69
C ILE A 15 -8.14 8.38 -2.43
N LEU A 16 -8.92 8.84 -3.41
CA LEU A 16 -9.68 10.09 -3.29
C LEU A 16 -11.02 9.83 -2.59
N PHE A 17 -11.43 10.77 -1.74
CA PHE A 17 -12.69 10.74 -1.03
C PHE A 17 -13.52 11.99 -1.32
N GLN A 18 -14.81 11.81 -1.52
CA GLN A 18 -15.81 12.86 -1.60
C GLN A 18 -17.04 12.44 -0.80
N ASP A 19 -17.52 13.32 0.10
CA ASP A 19 -18.69 13.07 0.95
C ASP A 19 -18.64 11.73 1.72
N GLY A 20 -17.44 11.38 2.23
CA GLY A 20 -17.20 10.16 2.99
C GLY A 20 -17.19 8.87 2.15
N ARG A 21 -17.18 8.98 0.82
CA ARG A 21 -17.11 7.84 -0.12
C ARG A 21 -15.87 7.93 -0.99
N VAL A 22 -15.34 6.78 -1.39
CA VAL A 22 -14.26 6.73 -2.39
C VAL A 22 -14.80 7.29 -3.71
N SER A 23 -14.12 8.29 -4.26
CA SER A 23 -14.49 8.97 -5.50
C SER A 23 -13.51 8.68 -6.64
N GLY A 24 -12.32 8.17 -6.35
CA GLY A 24 -11.34 7.82 -7.37
C GLY A 24 -10.08 7.15 -6.81
N ILE A 25 -9.33 6.53 -7.71
CA ILE A 25 -8.00 5.95 -7.48
C ILE A 25 -7.06 6.56 -8.50
N ILE A 26 -5.95 7.15 -8.04
CA ILE A 26 -5.01 7.92 -8.87
C ILE A 26 -3.59 7.36 -8.78
N ASP A 27 -2.70 7.88 -9.62
CA ASP A 27 -1.27 7.52 -9.65
C ASP A 27 -0.98 6.05 -9.98
N TRP A 28 -1.39 5.66 -11.19
CA TRP A 28 -1.19 4.31 -11.73
C TRP A 28 0.23 4.11 -12.33
N GLY A 29 1.19 4.98 -12.02
CA GLY A 29 2.55 4.92 -12.59
C GLY A 29 3.31 3.63 -12.27
N PHE A 30 2.97 2.97 -11.17
CA PHE A 30 3.55 1.69 -10.73
C PHE A 30 2.69 0.47 -11.05
N CYS A 31 1.62 0.63 -11.83
CA CYS A 31 0.71 -0.46 -12.11
C CYS A 31 1.36 -1.54 -12.99
N GLY A 32 0.99 -2.80 -12.77
CA GLY A 32 1.57 -3.91 -13.52
C GLY A 32 1.03 -5.27 -13.10
N LEU A 33 1.37 -6.30 -13.87
CA LEU A 33 1.07 -7.68 -13.50
C LEU A 33 1.98 -8.09 -12.33
N GLY A 34 1.37 -8.46 -11.21
CA GLY A 34 2.10 -8.76 -9.98
C GLY A 34 1.29 -9.54 -8.96
N ASP A 35 1.85 -9.68 -7.77
CA ASP A 35 1.16 -10.31 -6.65
C ASP A 35 0.14 -9.34 -6.05
N PRO A 36 -1.16 -9.66 -6.00
CA PRO A 36 -2.17 -8.78 -5.39
C PRO A 36 -1.93 -8.50 -3.90
N ALA A 37 -1.07 -9.27 -3.23
CA ALA A 37 -0.67 -8.96 -1.86
C ALA A 37 0.18 -7.69 -1.74
N GLN A 38 0.75 -7.17 -2.83
CA GLN A 38 1.47 -5.89 -2.84
C GLN A 38 0.54 -4.74 -2.47
N ASP A 39 -0.61 -4.64 -3.16
CA ASP A 39 -1.62 -3.62 -2.88
C ASP A 39 -2.21 -3.75 -1.48
N LEU A 40 -2.42 -4.99 -1.02
CA LEU A 40 -2.82 -5.23 0.37
C LEU A 40 -1.74 -4.77 1.37
N GLY A 41 -0.46 -4.87 1.01
CA GLY A 41 0.66 -4.37 1.81
C GLY A 41 0.66 -2.84 1.93
N ALA A 42 0.37 -2.12 0.84
CA ALA A 42 0.22 -0.66 0.84
C ALA A 42 -0.97 -0.21 1.71
N LEU A 43 -2.13 -0.87 1.58
CA LEU A 43 -3.31 -0.62 2.43
C LEU A 43 -3.03 -0.94 3.90
N LEU A 44 -2.26 -2.01 4.17
CA LEU A 44 -1.85 -2.37 5.52
C LEU A 44 -0.91 -1.32 6.14
N ALA A 45 0.00 -0.75 5.36
CA ALA A 45 0.87 0.34 5.80
C ALA A 45 0.06 1.60 6.12
N SER A 46 -0.91 1.93 5.26
CA SER A 46 -1.67 3.19 5.32
C SER A 46 -2.80 3.18 6.36
N TYR A 47 -3.51 2.07 6.50
CA TYR A 47 -4.75 1.98 7.28
C TYR A 47 -4.72 0.91 8.40
N GLY A 48 -3.62 0.17 8.53
CA GLY A 48 -3.40 -0.80 9.60
C GLY A 48 -4.10 -2.16 9.46
N GLU A 49 -3.81 -3.06 10.41
CA GLU A 49 -4.23 -4.47 10.38
C GLU A 49 -5.76 -4.63 10.38
N ALA A 50 -6.49 -3.79 11.12
CA ALA A 50 -7.94 -3.89 11.20
C ALA A 50 -8.61 -3.63 9.84
N PHE A 51 -8.13 -2.63 9.11
CA PHE A 51 -8.63 -2.30 7.78
C PHE A 51 -8.29 -3.40 6.77
N ALA A 52 -7.02 -3.82 6.72
CA ALA A 52 -6.57 -4.91 5.85
C ALA A 52 -7.37 -6.20 6.08
N ALA A 53 -7.67 -6.54 7.35
CA ALA A 53 -8.52 -7.67 7.68
C ALA A 53 -9.95 -7.52 7.15
N ARG A 54 -10.54 -6.30 7.13
CA ARG A 54 -11.85 -6.06 6.52
C ARG A 54 -11.81 -6.26 5.01
N VAL A 55 -10.75 -5.80 4.36
CA VAL A 55 -10.54 -5.97 2.91
C VAL A 55 -10.49 -7.47 2.58
N CYS A 56 -9.69 -8.26 3.30
CA CYS A 56 -9.64 -9.71 3.10
C CYS A 56 -11.01 -10.42 3.29
N ARG A 57 -11.87 -9.92 4.18
CA ARG A 57 -13.24 -10.45 4.33
C ARG A 57 -14.13 -10.17 3.13
N HIS A 58 -13.98 -9.01 2.49
CA HIS A 58 -14.74 -8.64 1.28
C HIS A 58 -14.15 -9.24 0.01
N PHE A 59 -12.84 -9.51 0.00
CA PHE A 59 -12.11 -10.09 -1.11
C PHE A 59 -11.40 -11.38 -0.67
N PRO A 60 -12.12 -12.52 -0.54
CA PRO A 60 -11.56 -13.78 -0.06
C PRO A 60 -10.34 -14.27 -0.84
N ALA A 61 -10.24 -13.92 -2.12
CA ALA A 61 -9.08 -14.20 -2.98
C ALA A 61 -7.75 -13.60 -2.43
N LEU A 62 -7.84 -12.53 -1.62
CA LEU A 62 -6.71 -11.91 -0.94
C LEU A 62 -6.43 -12.51 0.44
N GLY A 63 -7.31 -13.36 0.97
CA GLY A 63 -7.22 -13.91 2.33
C GLY A 63 -5.95 -14.72 2.59
N GLY A 64 -5.47 -15.48 1.60
CA GLY A 64 -4.18 -16.18 1.67
C GLY A 64 -2.95 -15.26 1.50
N GLY A 65 -3.17 -13.96 1.26
CA GLY A 65 -2.14 -12.98 0.94
C GLY A 65 -1.56 -12.25 2.15
N LEU A 66 -2.15 -12.35 3.35
CA LEU A 66 -1.81 -11.46 4.47
C LEU A 66 -0.34 -11.57 4.95
N ALA A 67 0.23 -12.78 4.94
CA ALA A 67 1.64 -12.98 5.27
C ALA A 67 2.56 -12.27 4.26
N ARG A 68 2.24 -12.35 2.97
CA ARG A 68 2.96 -11.66 1.89
C ARG A 68 2.73 -10.15 1.94
N ALA A 69 1.52 -9.71 2.29
CA ALA A 69 1.22 -8.29 2.49
C ALA A 69 2.06 -7.67 3.61
N ARG A 70 2.31 -8.40 4.72
CA ARG A 70 3.23 -7.95 5.77
C ARG A 70 4.67 -7.83 5.31
N PHE A 71 5.10 -8.68 4.37
CA PHE A 71 6.38 -8.55 3.70
C PHE A 71 6.40 -7.29 2.82
N TYR A 72 5.41 -7.10 1.95
CA TYR A 72 5.31 -5.93 1.08
C TYR A 72 5.15 -4.60 1.82
N ARG A 73 4.49 -4.59 2.99
CA ARG A 73 4.38 -3.42 3.87
C ARG A 73 5.75 -2.83 4.22
N ARG A 74 6.74 -3.68 4.46
CA ARG A 74 8.11 -3.26 4.78
C ARG A 74 8.79 -2.60 3.57
N GLN A 75 8.61 -3.20 2.39
CA GLN A 75 9.11 -2.64 1.14
C GLN A 75 8.46 -1.28 0.82
N TYR A 76 7.17 -1.14 1.12
CA TYR A 76 6.41 0.09 0.91
C TYR A 76 6.95 1.28 1.70
N ALA A 77 7.23 1.09 3.00
CA ALA A 77 7.82 2.14 3.84
C ALA A 77 9.21 2.59 3.35
N LEU A 78 10.02 1.64 2.89
CA LEU A 78 11.35 1.93 2.32
C LEU A 78 11.27 2.64 0.96
N LEU A 79 10.29 2.30 0.13
CA LEU A 79 10.06 2.98 -1.15
C LEU A 79 9.63 4.43 -0.94
N GLN A 80 8.68 4.68 -0.02
CA GLN A 80 8.30 6.05 0.36
C GLN A 80 9.50 6.84 0.88
N ALA A 81 10.30 6.25 1.78
CA ALA A 81 11.53 6.90 2.25
C ALA A 81 12.50 7.23 1.09
N LEU A 82 12.69 6.31 0.14
CA LEU A 82 13.56 6.54 -1.02
C LEU A 82 13.06 7.72 -1.89
N PHE A 83 11.75 7.80 -2.15
CA PHE A 83 11.18 8.90 -2.91
C PHE A 83 11.26 10.21 -2.16
N ALA A 84 10.94 10.21 -0.87
CA ALA A 84 11.07 11.38 0.00
C ALA A 84 12.50 11.92 0.01
N LEU A 85 13.51 11.05 0.10
CA LEU A 85 14.92 11.45 -0.02
C LEU A 85 15.25 12.07 -1.38
N ARG A 86 14.69 11.53 -2.47
CA ARG A 86 14.91 12.04 -3.83
C ARG A 86 14.28 13.41 -4.03
N ASP A 87 13.13 13.64 -3.42
CA ASP A 87 12.32 14.84 -3.58
C ASP A 87 12.66 15.91 -2.53
N GLY A 88 13.56 15.59 -1.58
CA GLY A 88 14.05 16.50 -0.55
C GLY A 88 13.11 16.65 0.66
N ASP A 89 12.13 15.74 0.81
CA ASP A 89 11.23 15.70 1.97
C ASP A 89 11.85 14.89 3.11
N GLN A 90 12.56 15.58 4.00
CA GLN A 90 13.20 14.94 5.15
C GLN A 90 12.20 14.37 6.16
N ALA A 91 11.00 14.96 6.27
CA ALA A 91 10.00 14.54 7.24
C ALA A 91 9.37 13.21 6.83
N GLU A 92 9.01 13.06 5.55
CA GLU A 92 8.48 11.82 5.01
C GLU A 92 9.55 10.70 4.97
N PHE A 93 10.82 11.06 4.72
CA PHE A 93 11.93 10.11 4.85
C PHE A 93 12.03 9.55 6.28
N ASP A 94 12.03 10.44 7.29
CA ASP A 94 12.16 10.05 8.69
C ASP A 94 11.01 9.14 9.15
N ASP A 95 9.78 9.42 8.67
CA ASP A 95 8.62 8.56 8.92
C ASP A 95 8.77 7.18 8.29
N GLY A 96 9.16 7.13 7.00
CA GLY A 96 9.33 5.88 6.26
C GLY A 96 10.41 4.95 6.83
N ILE A 97 11.44 5.49 7.50
CA ILE A 97 12.50 4.69 8.16
C ILE A 97 12.29 4.50 9.67
N ALA A 98 11.26 5.09 10.28
CA ALA A 98 11.06 5.06 11.74
C ALA A 98 11.01 3.63 12.31
N ALA A 99 10.46 2.67 11.55
CA ALA A 99 10.38 1.26 11.95
C ALA A 99 11.71 0.48 11.84
N TYR A 100 12.79 1.13 11.38
CA TYR A 100 14.11 0.53 11.15
C TYR A 100 15.23 1.16 12.00
N ARG A 101 14.88 2.13 12.86
CA ARG A 101 15.76 2.68 13.90
C ARG A 101 15.62 1.86 15.18
#